data_AF-A0A1S2IUC8-F1
#
_entry.id   AF-A0A1S2IUC8-F1
#
_cell.length_a   1.000
_cell.length_b   1.000
_cell.length_c   1.000
_cell.angle_alpha   90.00
_cell.angle_beta   90.00
_cell.angle_gamma   90.00
#
_symmetry.space_group_name_H-M   'P 1'
#
loop_
_entity.id
_entity.type
_entity.pdbx_description
1 polymer ?
#
loop_
_entity_poly.entity_id
_entity_poly.type
_entity_poly.pdbx_seq_one_letter_code
_entity_poly.pdbx_strand_id
1 'polypeptide(L)'
;MAADLVDTLPSGLDAIVGHSLGGRVIADAVAQLRPRRAVYLDPGFGLTLPRSGVVAALFWRLPGLGRVLAWAYDRADQATGAANVALVEAAHRTWDRSMVADLLHDVAVHPVAPAPPVVPSTLVLSDDGRLVVPTRDLRRFAELGWDLLRMRGIRHDVLLLDGQRTARAIREVVGT
;
A
#
# COMPACT_ATOMS: atom_id res chain seq x y z
N MET A 1 6.53 12.63 -3.24
CA MET A 1 6.42 11.17 -3.49
C MET A 1 5.80 10.86 -4.85
N ALA A 2 4.52 11.18 -5.12
CA ALA A 2 3.92 10.84 -6.43
C ALA A 2 4.60 11.59 -7.59
N ALA A 3 4.89 12.88 -7.42
CA ALA A 3 5.66 13.68 -8.39
C ALA A 3 7.05 13.06 -8.66
N ASP A 4 7.76 12.65 -7.60
CA ASP A 4 9.08 12.02 -7.76
C ASP A 4 9.02 10.75 -8.61
N LEU A 5 7.96 9.93 -8.50
CA LEU A 5 7.79 8.76 -9.38
C LEU A 5 7.57 9.18 -10.83
N VAL A 6 6.77 10.21 -11.07
CA VAL A 6 6.50 10.73 -12.42
C VAL A 6 7.76 11.30 -13.05
N ASP A 7 8.60 11.98 -12.28
CA ASP A 7 9.84 12.59 -12.76
C ASP A 7 10.95 11.56 -13.02
N THR A 8 10.92 10.41 -12.34
CA THR A 8 12.00 9.40 -12.38
C THR A 8 11.70 8.18 -13.25
N LEU A 9 10.43 7.81 -13.40
CA LEU A 9 10.03 6.63 -14.17
C LEU A 9 9.59 7.01 -15.59
N PRO A 10 9.83 6.14 -16.59
CA PRO A 10 9.31 6.36 -17.92
C PRO A 10 7.78 6.19 -17.95
N SER A 11 7.13 6.92 -18.85
CA SER A 11 5.72 6.66 -19.17
C SER A 11 5.55 5.40 -20.00
N GLY A 12 4.39 4.74 -19.92
CA GLY A 12 4.04 3.62 -20.80
C GLY A 12 4.63 2.27 -20.37
N LEU A 13 4.93 2.10 -19.07
CA LEU A 13 5.36 0.83 -18.49
C LEU A 13 4.38 -0.31 -18.80
N ASP A 14 4.88 -1.54 -18.98
CA ASP A 14 3.99 -2.71 -19.14
C ASP A 14 3.15 -2.95 -17.89
N ALA A 15 3.74 -2.75 -16.71
CA ALA A 15 3.04 -2.81 -15.44
C ALA A 15 3.71 -1.93 -14.39
N ILE A 16 2.94 -1.51 -13.41
CA ILE A 16 3.44 -0.95 -12.17
C ILE A 16 2.84 -1.70 -10.98
N VAL A 17 3.65 -1.97 -9.95
CA VAL A 17 3.22 -2.71 -8.76
C VAL A 17 3.52 -1.89 -7.53
N GLY A 18 2.53 -1.67 -6.68
CA GLY A 18 2.68 -0.98 -5.40
C GLY A 18 2.13 -1.80 -4.26
N HIS A 19 2.89 -1.88 -3.18
CA HIS A 19 2.47 -2.51 -1.93
C HIS A 19 2.23 -1.47 -0.85
N SER A 20 1.18 -1.66 -0.05
CA SER A 20 0.90 -0.81 1.11
C SER A 20 0.92 0.68 0.75
N LEU A 21 1.74 1.49 1.43
CA LEU A 21 1.95 2.91 1.14
C LEU A 21 2.44 3.17 -0.30
N GLY A 22 3.26 2.29 -0.86
CA GLY A 22 3.64 2.37 -2.28
C GLY A 22 2.44 2.25 -3.21
N GLY A 23 1.43 1.46 -2.85
CA GLY A 23 0.16 1.37 -3.57
C GLY A 23 -0.62 2.68 -3.57
N ARG A 24 -0.58 3.45 -2.47
CA ARG A 24 -1.15 4.81 -2.43
C ARG A 24 -0.39 5.75 -3.36
N VAL A 25 0.93 5.80 -3.26
CA VAL A 25 1.73 6.71 -4.08
C VAL A 25 1.52 6.43 -5.57
N ILE A 26 1.37 5.17 -5.97
CA ILE A 26 1.01 4.80 -7.34
C ILE A 26 -0.39 5.29 -7.70
N ALA A 27 -1.39 5.16 -6.84
CA ALA A 27 -2.75 5.65 -7.15
C ALA A 27 -2.77 7.15 -7.48
N ASP A 28 -1.88 7.93 -6.87
CA ASP A 28 -1.73 9.36 -7.15
C ASP A 28 -0.91 9.64 -8.44
N ALA A 29 -0.01 8.73 -8.84
CA ALA A 29 0.89 8.90 -9.99
C ALA A 29 0.42 8.20 -11.29
N VAL A 30 -0.44 7.18 -11.18
CA VAL A 30 -0.74 6.24 -12.27
C VAL A 30 -1.33 6.92 -13.52
N ALA A 31 -2.10 7.99 -13.34
CA ALA A 31 -2.69 8.75 -14.46
C ALA A 31 -1.62 9.42 -15.34
N GLN A 32 -0.49 9.80 -14.76
CA GLN A 32 0.63 10.44 -15.46
C GLN A 32 1.57 9.38 -16.04
N LEU A 33 1.86 8.32 -15.28
CA LEU A 33 2.74 7.23 -15.72
C LEU A 33 2.12 6.37 -16.84
N ARG A 34 0.79 6.27 -16.89
CA ARG A 34 0.00 5.53 -17.90
C ARG A 34 0.55 4.11 -18.17
N PRO A 35 0.75 3.27 -17.15
CA PRO A 35 1.17 1.90 -17.37
C PRO A 35 0.04 1.11 -18.07
N ARG A 36 0.37 0.03 -18.77
CA ARG A 36 -0.65 -0.84 -19.39
C ARG A 36 -1.51 -1.54 -18.34
N ARG A 37 -0.94 -1.83 -17.18
CA ARG A 37 -1.64 -2.38 -16.00
C ARG A 37 -1.07 -1.84 -14.70
N ALA A 38 -1.91 -1.73 -13.67
CA ALA A 38 -1.49 -1.40 -12.32
C ALA A 38 -1.93 -2.48 -11.31
N VAL A 39 -0.99 -2.95 -10.50
CA VAL A 39 -1.24 -3.99 -9.48
C VAL A 39 -1.00 -3.40 -8.10
N TYR A 40 -2.02 -3.50 -7.26
CA TYR A 40 -2.00 -2.92 -5.93
C TYR A 40 -2.06 -4.05 -4.89
N LEU A 41 -0.94 -4.33 -4.25
CA LEU A 41 -0.83 -5.35 -3.21
C LEU A 41 -1.19 -4.73 -1.86
N ASP A 42 -2.36 -5.06 -1.29
CA ASP A 42 -2.86 -4.46 -0.06
C ASP A 42 -2.59 -2.93 0.01
N PRO A 43 -3.07 -2.13 -0.93
CA PRO A 43 -2.68 -0.73 -0.98
C PRO A 43 -3.19 0.05 0.22
N GLY A 44 -2.45 1.07 0.64
CA GLY A 44 -2.84 2.03 1.68
C GLY A 44 -3.92 2.99 1.20
N PHE A 45 -5.08 2.49 0.77
CA PHE A 45 -6.20 3.32 0.30
C PHE A 45 -7.01 3.90 1.47
N GLY A 46 -6.89 3.34 2.66
CA GLY A 46 -7.46 3.93 3.85
C GLY A 46 -7.12 3.11 5.08
N LEU A 47 -6.27 3.66 5.93
CA LEU A 47 -5.88 3.03 7.20
C LEU A 47 -7.06 3.02 8.16
N THR A 48 -7.19 1.94 8.94
CA THR A 48 -8.14 1.87 10.06
C THR A 48 -7.58 2.62 11.27
N LEU A 49 -7.44 3.94 11.12
CA LEU A 49 -7.04 4.88 12.16
C LEU A 49 -8.15 5.93 12.37
N PRO A 50 -8.17 6.68 13.49
CA PRO A 50 -9.12 7.77 13.70
C PRO A 50 -9.02 8.81 12.56
N ARG A 51 -10.10 8.97 11.78
CA ARG A 51 -10.09 9.75 10.52
C ARG A 51 -10.61 11.18 10.66
N SER A 52 -11.59 11.41 11.54
CA SER A 52 -12.22 12.73 11.71
C SER A 52 -12.88 12.90 13.08
N GLY A 53 -13.21 14.14 13.43
CA GLY A 53 -13.86 14.51 14.69
C GLY A 53 -12.89 14.80 15.85
N VAL A 54 -13.44 15.19 17.00
CA VAL A 54 -12.67 15.61 18.19
C VAL A 54 -11.71 14.51 18.67
N VAL A 55 -12.11 13.25 18.58
CA VAL A 55 -11.28 12.10 18.95
C VAL A 55 -10.09 11.93 18.00
N ALA A 56 -10.29 12.09 16.69
CA ALA A 56 -9.19 12.03 15.73
C ALA A 56 -8.25 13.23 15.90
N ALA A 57 -8.80 14.43 16.11
CA ALA A 57 -8.00 15.62 16.38
C ALA A 57 -7.15 15.47 17.65
N LEU A 58 -7.70 14.86 18.71
CA LEU A 58 -6.93 14.57 19.92
C LEU A 58 -5.88 13.49 19.67
N PHE A 59 -6.24 12.40 18.98
CA PHE A 59 -5.34 11.30 18.62
C PHE A 59 -4.10 11.83 17.89
N TRP A 60 -4.27 12.56 16.78
CA TRP A 60 -3.16 13.07 15.97
C TRP A 60 -2.33 14.16 16.64
N ARG A 61 -2.86 14.82 17.69
CA ARG A 61 -2.13 15.82 18.49
C ARG A 61 -1.35 15.22 19.66
N LEU A 62 -1.47 13.91 19.91
CA LEU A 62 -0.73 13.25 20.98
C LEU A 62 0.79 13.34 20.74
N PRO A 63 1.55 14.00 21.63
CA PRO A 63 3.00 14.11 21.49
C PRO A 63 3.64 12.73 21.40
N GLY A 64 4.45 12.51 20.35
CA GLY A 64 5.15 11.24 20.14
C GLY A 64 4.33 10.14 19.47
N LEU A 65 3.05 10.34 19.16
CA LEU A 65 2.26 9.35 18.41
C LEU A 65 2.90 9.01 17.06
N GLY A 66 3.37 10.01 16.30
CA GLY A 66 4.08 9.77 15.03
C GLY A 66 5.29 8.86 15.20
N ARG A 67 6.04 9.00 16.31
CA ARG A 67 7.17 8.12 16.64
C ARG A 67 6.73 6.71 16.99
N VAL A 68 5.61 6.54 17.69
CA VAL A 68 5.04 5.23 18.01
C VAL A 68 4.51 4.54 16.75
N LEU A 69 3.82 5.26 15.87
CA LEU A 69 3.33 4.73 14.60
C LEU A 69 4.48 4.36 13.67
N ALA A 70 5.49 5.22 13.55
CA ALA A 70 6.71 4.93 12.81
C ALA A 70 7.41 3.69 13.38
N TRP A 71 7.56 3.58 14.71
CA TRP A 71 8.14 2.41 15.37
C TRP A 71 7.32 1.12 15.15
N ALA A 72 5.99 1.20 15.18
CA ALA A 72 5.11 0.06 14.93
C ALA A 72 5.22 -0.43 13.47
N TYR A 73 5.36 0.51 12.53
CA TYR A 73 5.66 0.21 11.12
C TYR A 73 7.07 -0.38 10.94
N ASP A 74 8.04 0.05 11.75
CA ASP A 74 9.45 -0.36 11.68
C ASP A 74 9.70 -1.83 12.10
N ARG A 75 8.68 -2.53 12.60
CA ARG A 75 8.83 -3.91 13.08
C ARG A 75 8.81 -4.89 11.90
N ALA A 76 9.98 -5.45 11.60
CA ALA A 76 10.08 -6.60 10.72
C ALA A 76 9.26 -7.78 11.26
N ASP A 77 8.36 -8.32 10.44
CA ASP A 77 7.62 -9.52 10.75
C ASP A 77 8.59 -10.71 10.84
N GLN A 78 8.74 -11.26 12.04
CA GLN A 78 9.67 -12.36 12.31
C GLN A 78 9.32 -13.63 11.52
N ALA A 79 8.06 -13.79 11.10
CA ALA A 79 7.64 -14.93 10.28
C ALA A 79 8.23 -14.90 8.86
N THR A 80 8.78 -13.77 8.41
CA THR A 80 9.47 -13.64 7.11
C THR A 80 10.83 -14.34 7.09
N GLY A 81 11.33 -14.77 8.26
CA GLY A 81 12.61 -15.44 8.42
C GLY A 81 13.79 -14.47 8.60
N ALA A 82 14.86 -14.97 9.23
CA ALA A 82 15.98 -14.14 9.70
C ALA A 82 16.67 -13.32 8.59
N ALA A 83 16.77 -13.87 7.38
CA ALA A 83 17.36 -13.17 6.24
C ALA A 83 16.54 -11.93 5.83
N ASN A 84 15.20 -12.08 5.72
CA ASN A 84 14.31 -10.98 5.39
C ASN A 84 14.24 -9.95 6.52
N VAL A 85 14.20 -10.40 7.78
CA VAL A 85 14.28 -9.52 8.95
C VAL A 85 15.54 -8.66 8.91
N ALA A 86 16.71 -9.26 8.65
CA ALA A 86 17.97 -8.53 8.56
C ALA A 86 17.98 -7.50 7.42
N LEU A 87 17.38 -7.83 6.27
CA LEU A 87 17.24 -6.90 5.14
C LEU A 87 16.33 -5.71 5.49
N VAL A 88 15.17 -5.96 6.10
CA VAL A 88 14.24 -4.91 6.53
C VAL A 88 14.89 -4.01 7.58
N GLU A 89 15.53 -4.58 8.60
CA GLU A 89 16.24 -3.81 9.61
C GLU A 89 17.41 -2.99 9.05
N ALA A 90 18.11 -3.50 8.03
CA ALA A 90 19.16 -2.75 7.34
C ALA A 90 18.57 -1.59 6.54
N ALA A 91 17.47 -1.80 5.82
CA ALA A 91 16.76 -0.75 5.08
C ALA A 91 16.22 0.34 6.04
N HIS A 92 15.67 -0.05 7.18
CA HIS A 92 15.18 0.90 8.19
C HIS A 92 16.30 1.77 8.77
N ARG A 93 17.57 1.34 8.77
CA ARG A 93 18.70 2.15 9.26
C ARG A 93 19.10 3.26 8.29
N THR A 94 18.82 3.12 6.99
CA THR A 94 19.22 4.09 5.96
C THR A 94 18.06 4.95 5.48
N TRP A 95 16.83 4.59 5.82
CA TRP A 95 15.62 5.31 5.44
C TRP A 95 15.27 6.45 6.41
N ASP A 96 14.80 7.59 5.90
CA ASP A 96 14.25 8.68 6.73
C ASP A 96 12.89 8.25 7.30
N ARG A 97 12.87 7.90 8.59
CA ARG A 97 11.66 7.38 9.25
C ARG A 97 10.63 8.46 9.55
N SER A 98 11.01 9.74 9.52
CA SER A 98 10.07 10.83 9.81
C SER A 98 8.98 10.93 8.76
N MET A 99 9.31 10.64 7.50
CA MET A 99 8.35 10.68 6.38
C MET A 99 7.22 9.66 6.49
N VAL A 100 7.45 8.52 7.17
CA VAL A 100 6.44 7.46 7.30
C VAL A 100 5.25 7.95 8.14
N ALA A 101 5.52 8.70 9.20
CA ALA A 101 4.46 9.22 10.06
C ALA A 101 3.54 10.18 9.30
N ASP A 102 4.13 11.07 8.49
CA ASP A 102 3.37 12.03 7.66
C ASP A 102 2.55 11.30 6.58
N LEU A 103 3.11 10.27 5.96
CA LEU A 103 2.39 9.49 4.95
C LEU A 103 1.26 8.65 5.54
N LEU A 104 1.47 8.03 6.71
CA LEU A 104 0.42 7.32 7.44
C LEU A 104 -0.71 8.28 7.87
N HIS A 105 -0.35 9.51 8.29
CA HIS A 105 -1.33 10.53 8.61
C HIS A 105 -2.14 10.93 7.37
N ASP A 106 -1.47 11.23 6.26
CA ASP A 106 -2.12 11.61 5.01
C ASP A 106 -3.10 10.53 4.52
N VAL A 107 -2.69 9.26 4.52
CA VAL A 107 -3.58 8.15 4.12
C VAL A 107 -4.79 8.01 5.05
N ALA A 108 -4.62 8.27 6.35
CA ALA A 108 -5.71 8.17 7.32
C ALA A 108 -6.74 9.30 7.16
N VAL A 109 -6.28 10.52 6.86
CA VAL A 109 -7.13 11.73 6.73
C VAL A 109 -7.70 11.87 5.32
N HIS A 110 -6.92 11.50 4.31
CA HIS A 110 -7.28 11.58 2.89
C HIS A 110 -7.30 10.17 2.27
N PRO A 111 -8.23 9.28 2.65
CA PRO A 111 -8.32 7.96 2.02
C PRO A 111 -8.64 8.10 0.52
N VAL A 112 -8.18 7.13 -0.27
CA VAL A 112 -8.51 7.00 -1.69
C VAL A 112 -9.98 6.61 -1.80
N ALA A 113 -10.81 7.55 -2.24
CA ALA A 113 -12.21 7.29 -2.52
C ALA A 113 -12.35 6.35 -3.73
N PRO A 114 -13.32 5.42 -3.72
CA PRO A 114 -13.59 4.59 -4.89
C PRO A 114 -13.94 5.42 -6.12
N ALA A 115 -13.11 5.31 -7.15
CA ALA A 115 -13.30 5.90 -8.47
C ALA A 115 -12.98 4.86 -9.55
N PRO A 116 -13.49 5.00 -10.80
CA PRO A 116 -13.06 4.16 -11.91
C PRO A 116 -11.53 4.18 -12.06
N PRO A 117 -10.88 3.03 -12.31
CA PRO A 117 -9.45 3.02 -12.49
C PRO A 117 -9.08 3.65 -13.84
N VAL A 118 -8.04 4.50 -13.86
CA VAL A 118 -7.62 5.22 -15.07
C VAL A 118 -6.89 4.34 -16.09
N VAL A 119 -6.43 3.16 -15.65
CA VAL A 119 -5.82 2.08 -16.43
C VAL A 119 -6.33 0.74 -15.87
N PRO A 120 -6.29 -0.38 -16.61
CA PRO A 120 -6.64 -1.69 -16.05
C PRO A 120 -5.90 -1.95 -14.73
N SER A 121 -6.66 -2.15 -13.65
CA SER A 121 -6.12 -2.14 -12.29
C SER A 121 -6.67 -3.28 -11.45
N THR A 122 -5.80 -3.93 -10.68
CA THR A 122 -6.18 -5.04 -9.80
C THR A 122 -5.77 -4.76 -8.36
N LEU A 123 -6.71 -4.94 -7.43
CA LEU A 123 -6.44 -5.01 -6.01
C LEU A 123 -6.15 -6.46 -5.64
N VAL A 124 -4.93 -6.73 -5.19
CA VAL A 124 -4.52 -8.03 -4.66
C VAL A 124 -4.54 -7.93 -3.13
N LEU A 125 -5.46 -8.65 -2.51
CA LEU A 125 -5.79 -8.51 -1.09
C LEU A 125 -5.38 -9.75 -0.31
N SER A 126 -4.53 -9.57 0.70
CA SER A 126 -4.23 -10.59 1.71
C SER A 126 -5.40 -10.74 2.71
N ASP A 127 -5.27 -11.64 3.68
CA ASP A 127 -6.26 -11.73 4.77
C ASP A 127 -6.26 -10.45 5.64
N ASP A 128 -5.14 -9.74 5.69
CA ASP A 128 -4.95 -8.49 6.44
C ASP A 128 -5.25 -7.23 5.62
N GLY A 129 -5.57 -7.34 4.33
CA GLY A 129 -5.84 -6.20 3.45
C GLY A 129 -6.93 -5.25 3.97
N ARG A 130 -7.83 -5.72 4.84
CA ARG A 130 -8.84 -4.91 5.54
C ARG A 130 -8.25 -3.78 6.42
N LEU A 131 -6.98 -3.89 6.81
CA LEU A 131 -6.31 -2.91 7.65
C LEU A 131 -5.95 -1.63 6.87
N VAL A 132 -5.73 -1.79 5.56
CA VAL A 132 -5.17 -0.77 4.65
C VAL A 132 -6.11 -0.42 3.51
N VAL A 133 -7.09 -1.29 3.19
CA VAL A 133 -8.20 -1.04 2.28
C VAL A 133 -9.52 -1.21 3.04
N PRO A 134 -10.38 -0.18 3.14
CA PRO A 134 -11.65 -0.32 3.83
C PRO A 134 -12.55 -1.37 3.16
N THR A 135 -12.94 -2.42 3.89
CA THR A 135 -13.72 -3.54 3.33
C THR A 135 -15.06 -3.09 2.72
N ARG A 136 -15.68 -2.04 3.28
CA ARG A 136 -16.92 -1.44 2.77
C ARG A 136 -16.79 -0.90 1.33
N ASP A 137 -15.57 -0.55 0.92
CA ASP A 137 -15.30 0.09 -0.36
C ASP A 137 -14.98 -0.93 -1.46
N LEU A 138 -14.64 -2.18 -1.11
CA LEU A 138 -14.26 -3.22 -2.07
C LEU A 138 -15.33 -3.53 -3.10
N ARG A 139 -16.60 -3.59 -2.66
CA ARG A 139 -17.73 -3.77 -3.57
C ARG A 139 -17.81 -2.62 -4.58
N ARG A 140 -17.60 -1.38 -4.10
CA ARG A 140 -17.66 -0.20 -4.95
C ARG A 140 -16.49 -0.16 -5.94
N PHE A 141 -15.28 -0.54 -5.53
CA PHE A 141 -14.15 -0.69 -6.45
C PHE A 141 -14.46 -1.68 -7.58
N ALA A 142 -15.00 -2.86 -7.26
CA ALA A 142 -15.39 -3.84 -8.27
C ALA A 142 -16.47 -3.30 -9.24
N GLU A 143 -17.52 -2.66 -8.70
CA GLU A 143 -18.57 -2.03 -9.52
C GLU A 143 -18.04 -0.92 -10.44
N LEU A 144 -16.93 -0.29 -10.07
CA LEU A 144 -16.26 0.77 -10.82
C LEU A 144 -15.22 0.23 -11.83
N GLY A 145 -15.08 -1.08 -11.96
CA GLY A 145 -14.20 -1.71 -12.96
C GLY A 145 -12.81 -2.11 -12.46
N TRP A 146 -12.61 -2.18 -11.14
CA TRP A 146 -11.39 -2.77 -10.58
C TRP A 146 -11.49 -4.29 -10.52
N ASP A 147 -10.42 -4.97 -10.90
CA ASP A 147 -10.28 -6.40 -10.64
C ASP A 147 -9.90 -6.65 -9.18
N LEU A 148 -10.40 -7.74 -8.60
CA LEU A 148 -10.09 -8.14 -7.23
C LEU A 148 -9.51 -9.55 -7.21
N LEU A 149 -8.31 -9.69 -6.65
CA LEU A 149 -7.66 -10.97 -6.40
C LEU A 149 -7.45 -11.14 -4.90
N ARG A 150 -7.82 -12.30 -4.33
CA ARG A 150 -7.62 -12.57 -2.90
C ARG A 150 -6.55 -13.64 -2.67
N MET A 151 -5.52 -13.28 -1.91
CA MET A 151 -4.48 -14.19 -1.43
C MET A 151 -4.83 -14.67 -0.01
N ARG A 152 -5.47 -15.83 0.09
CA ARG A 152 -5.86 -16.41 1.39
C ARG A 152 -4.66 -17.00 2.13
N GLY A 153 -4.67 -16.93 3.46
CA GLY A 153 -3.66 -17.54 4.33
C GLY A 153 -2.32 -16.83 4.36
N ILE A 154 -2.27 -15.56 3.95
CA ILE A 154 -1.07 -14.74 4.00
C ILE A 154 -1.42 -13.38 4.63
N ARG A 155 -0.46 -12.82 5.36
CA ARG A 155 -0.56 -11.50 5.99
C ARG A 155 -0.09 -10.40 5.05
N HIS A 156 -0.13 -9.17 5.55
CA HIS A 156 0.18 -7.95 4.78
C HIS A 156 1.55 -7.97 4.10
N ASP A 157 2.60 -8.53 4.71
CA ASP A 157 3.96 -8.60 4.16
C ASP A 157 4.12 -9.67 3.07
N VAL A 158 3.17 -9.71 2.11
CA VAL A 158 3.00 -10.78 1.11
C VAL A 158 4.28 -11.12 0.35
N LEU A 159 5.07 -10.11 -0.02
CA LEU A 159 6.34 -10.27 -0.76
C LEU A 159 7.41 -10.98 0.07
N LEU A 160 7.49 -10.67 1.36
CA LEU A 160 8.50 -11.21 2.27
C LEU A 160 8.08 -12.58 2.85
N LEU A 161 6.77 -12.81 3.01
CA LEU A 161 6.23 -14.06 3.51
C LEU A 161 6.19 -15.16 2.44
N ASP A 162 5.82 -14.81 1.20
CA ASP A 162 5.77 -15.76 0.08
C ASP A 162 5.97 -15.04 -1.26
N GLY A 163 7.24 -14.70 -1.54
CA GLY A 163 7.61 -14.02 -2.78
C GLY A 163 7.27 -14.82 -4.04
N GLN A 164 7.32 -16.15 -3.99
CA GLN A 164 6.99 -17.01 -5.13
C GLN A 164 5.50 -16.97 -5.48
N ARG A 165 4.63 -17.07 -4.46
CA ARG A 165 3.19 -16.95 -4.64
C ARG A 165 2.78 -15.53 -5.04
N THR A 166 3.42 -14.52 -4.44
CA THR A 166 3.17 -13.12 -4.80
C THR A 166 3.58 -12.84 -6.25
N ALA A 167 4.75 -13.31 -6.70
CA ALA A 167 5.17 -13.18 -8.09
C ALA A 167 4.23 -13.89 -9.06
N ARG A 168 3.67 -15.05 -8.67
CA ARG A 168 2.66 -15.76 -9.47
C ARG A 168 1.37 -14.96 -9.60
N ALA A 169 0.87 -14.39 -8.50
CA ALA A 169 -0.32 -13.53 -8.50
C ALA A 169 -0.11 -12.28 -9.38
N ILE A 170 1.08 -11.66 -9.32
CA ILE A 170 1.41 -10.53 -10.21
C ILE A 170 1.41 -10.96 -11.67
N ARG A 171 2.05 -12.08 -12.02
CA ARG A 171 2.09 -12.58 -13.42
C ARG A 171 0.70 -12.91 -13.97
N GLU A 172 -0.15 -13.54 -13.15
CA GLU A 172 -1.54 -13.83 -13.52
C GLU A 172 -2.30 -12.56 -13.90
N VAL A 173 -2.13 -11.49 -13.12
CA VAL A 173 -2.76 -10.19 -13.38
C VAL A 173 -2.14 -9.47 -14.57
N VAL A 174 -0.81 -9.47 -14.68
CA VAL A 174 -0.08 -8.76 -15.73
C VAL A 174 -0.19 -9.48 -17.08
N GLY A 175 -0.55 -10.76 -17.11
CA GLY A 175 -0.77 -11.54 -18.32
C GLY A 175 0.51 -11.89 -19.08
N THR A 176 1.59 -12.16 -18.34
CA THR A 176 2.92 -12.56 -18.84
C THR A 176 3.22 -14.02 -18.53
#